data_AF-A0A094L0M1-F1
#
_entry.id   AF-A0A094L0M1-F1
#
_cell.length_a   1.000
_cell.length_b   1.000
_cell.length_c   1.000
_cell.angle_alpha   90.00
_cell.angle_beta   90.00
_cell.angle_gamma   90.00
#
_symmetry.space_group_name_H-M   'P 1'
#
loop_
_entity.id
_entity.type
_entity.pdbx_description
1 polymer ?
#
loop_
_entity_poly.entity_id
_entity_poly.type
_entity_poly.pdbx_seq_one_letter_code
_entity_poly.pdbx_strand_id
1 'polypeptide(L)'
;QEPYHWPLLIYLLLVCLYPFASSCAHTFSSMSARARHICYFCDYGALSLYSLSSAFAYGAYAMPDPWVSGILHRYFVPVAALNSFVCTGLSCYSRFLELERPRLSKVLRTAAFVYPFLYDNIPLFYRLLSCFWSDSSWNDAVAGYCYHLLFAFLTGFLFTSHLPERSSTPGGDIGFSPRAGHSHQLFHICAVLGTHFQLEAIVCDVRSRRAWL
;
A
#
# COMPACT_ATOMS: atom_id res chain seq x y z
N GLN A 1 -27.34 -0.66 14.38
CA GLN A 1 -26.79 0.51 13.67
C GLN A 1 -25.25 0.58 13.70
N GLU A 2 -24.55 -0.20 14.53
CA GLU A 2 -23.09 -0.10 14.72
C GLU A 2 -22.17 -0.97 13.81
N PRO A 3 -22.54 -2.14 13.21
CA PRO A 3 -21.59 -3.00 12.50
C PRO A 3 -21.04 -2.44 11.17
N TYR A 4 -21.78 -1.54 10.52
CA TYR A 4 -21.53 -1.13 9.14
C TYR A 4 -20.28 -0.26 8.97
N HIS A 5 -19.88 0.52 9.98
CA HIS A 5 -18.76 1.46 9.86
C HIS A 5 -17.43 0.91 10.40
N TRP A 6 -17.42 -0.27 11.03
CA TRP A 6 -16.19 -0.87 11.59
C TRP A 6 -15.06 -1.04 10.57
N PRO A 7 -15.30 -1.57 9.36
CA PRO A 7 -14.24 -1.70 8.36
C PRO A 7 -13.62 -0.35 7.99
N LEU A 8 -14.45 0.70 7.87
CA LEU A 8 -13.98 2.06 7.59
C LEU A 8 -13.17 2.64 8.76
N LEU A 9 -13.59 2.44 10.01
CA LEU A 9 -12.86 2.92 11.19
C LEU A 9 -11.49 2.24 11.33
N ILE A 10 -11.43 0.92 11.12
CA ILE A 10 -10.18 0.16 11.13
C ILE A 10 -9.25 0.67 10.02
N TYR A 11 -9.78 0.89 8.82
CA TYR A 11 -9.04 1.46 7.70
C TYR A 11 -8.49 2.85 8.03
N LEU A 12 -9.31 3.77 8.54
CA LEU A 12 -8.89 5.12 8.92
C LEU A 12 -7.77 5.12 9.97
N LEU A 13 -7.88 4.27 10.99
CA LEU A 13 -6.84 4.14 12.02
C LEU A 13 -5.51 3.68 11.40
N LEU A 14 -5.54 2.70 10.49
CA LEU A 14 -4.34 2.14 9.89
C LEU A 14 -3.74 3.01 8.78
N VAL A 15 -4.57 3.78 8.08
CA VAL A 15 -4.13 4.87 7.17
C VAL A 15 -3.36 5.95 7.94
N CYS A 16 -3.73 6.26 9.17
CA CYS A 16 -2.98 7.20 10.01
C CYS A 16 -1.73 6.54 10.64
N LEU A 17 -1.80 5.25 10.97
CA LEU A 17 -0.72 4.53 11.63
C LEU A 17 0.52 4.36 10.74
N TYR A 18 0.36 4.01 9.46
CA TYR A 18 1.51 3.76 8.58
C TYR A 18 2.40 5.00 8.35
N PRO A 19 1.90 6.22 8.05
CA PRO A 19 2.76 7.39 7.88
C PRO A 19 3.38 7.82 9.21
N PHE A 20 2.68 7.61 10.33
CA PHE A 20 3.23 7.85 11.67
C PHE A 20 4.41 6.91 11.96
N ALA A 21 4.24 5.60 11.76
CA ALA A 21 5.29 4.61 11.95
C ALA A 21 6.51 4.88 11.04
N SER A 22 6.27 5.21 9.78
CA SER A 22 7.30 5.64 8.82
C SER A 22 8.05 6.88 9.30
N SER A 23 7.34 7.90 9.78
CA SER A 23 7.95 9.12 10.32
C SER A 23 8.82 8.82 11.55
N CYS A 24 8.31 8.02 12.50
CA CYS A 24 9.09 7.57 13.65
C CYS A 24 10.34 6.79 13.23
N ALA A 25 10.24 5.91 12.22
CA ALA A 25 11.38 5.16 11.71
C ALA A 25 12.46 6.08 11.17
N HIS A 26 12.10 7.11 10.41
CA HIS A 26 13.07 8.08 9.92
C HIS A 26 13.67 8.94 11.04
N THR A 27 12.87 9.43 11.99
CA THR A 27 13.35 10.26 13.11
C THR A 27 14.31 9.51 14.05
N PHE A 28 13.98 8.27 14.42
CA PHE A 28 14.74 7.51 15.41
C PHE A 28 15.85 6.63 14.80
N SER A 29 15.95 6.56 13.46
CA SER A 29 16.96 5.76 12.75
C SER A 29 18.42 6.16 13.05
N SER A 30 18.64 7.40 13.49
CA SER A 30 19.96 7.96 13.80
C SER A 30 20.41 7.70 15.24
N MET A 31 19.49 7.36 16.15
CA MET A 31 19.81 7.22 17.58
C MET A 31 20.69 6.00 17.89
N SER A 32 20.40 4.85 17.28
CA SER A 32 21.22 3.64 17.43
C SER A 32 20.90 2.62 16.34
N ALA A 33 21.81 1.66 16.12
CA ALA A 33 21.55 0.55 15.21
C ALA A 33 20.32 -0.27 15.65
N ARG A 34 20.18 -0.55 16.96
CA ARG A 34 19.03 -1.29 17.50
C ARG A 34 17.71 -0.53 17.30
N ALA A 35 17.67 0.76 17.60
CA ALA A 35 16.49 1.59 17.38
C ALA A 35 16.10 1.61 15.90
N ARG A 36 17.08 1.73 14.99
CA ARG A 36 16.86 1.62 13.55
C ARG A 36 16.24 0.28 13.16
N HIS A 37 16.73 -0.84 13.71
CA HIS A 37 16.12 -2.14 13.42
C HIS A 37 14.64 -2.16 13.83
N ILE A 38 14.36 -1.82 15.08
CA ILE A 38 13.00 -1.83 15.65
C ILE A 38 12.05 -0.90 14.89
N CYS A 39 12.44 0.35 14.62
CA CYS A 39 11.50 1.30 14.04
C CYS A 39 11.09 0.97 12.61
N TYR A 40 12.01 0.46 11.77
CA TYR A 40 11.62 0.00 10.43
C TYR A 40 10.90 -1.36 10.47
N PHE A 41 11.12 -2.20 11.49
CA PHE A 41 10.24 -3.37 11.69
C PHE A 41 8.80 -2.92 11.94
N CYS A 42 8.61 -1.90 12.78
CA CYS A 42 7.30 -1.29 13.02
C CYS A 42 6.73 -0.66 11.74
N ASP A 43 7.54 0.02 10.93
CA ASP A 43 7.14 0.59 9.63
C ASP A 43 6.61 -0.47 8.67
N TYR A 44 7.35 -1.58 8.47
CA TYR A 44 6.92 -2.68 7.60
C TYR A 44 5.66 -3.38 8.11
N GLY A 45 5.53 -3.52 9.42
CA GLY A 45 4.30 -4.03 10.04
C GLY A 45 3.12 -3.11 9.82
N ALA A 46 3.30 -1.79 10.00
CA ALA A 46 2.26 -0.80 9.79
C ALA A 46 1.79 -0.76 8.32
N LEU A 47 2.72 -0.87 7.36
CA LEU A 47 2.39 -0.93 5.94
C LEU A 47 1.58 -2.20 5.59
N SER A 48 1.95 -3.33 6.20
CA SER A 48 1.25 -4.61 5.99
C SER A 48 -0.14 -4.62 6.64
N LEU A 49 -0.30 -3.96 7.79
CA LEU A 49 -1.61 -3.73 8.42
C LEU A 49 -2.48 -2.80 7.58
N TYR A 50 -1.91 -1.75 7.02
CA TYR A 50 -2.62 -0.86 6.08
C TYR A 50 -3.14 -1.63 4.86
N SER A 51 -2.34 -2.51 4.25
CA SER A 51 -2.77 -3.40 3.16
C SER A 51 -3.98 -4.25 3.59
N LEU A 52 -3.87 -4.94 4.74
CA LEU A 52 -4.94 -5.75 5.30
C LEU A 52 -6.23 -4.94 5.51
N SER A 53 -6.11 -3.72 6.06
CA SER A 53 -7.25 -2.84 6.29
C SER A 53 -7.93 -2.39 5.00
N SER A 54 -7.14 -2.20 3.92
CA SER A 54 -7.65 -1.90 2.59
C SER A 54 -8.45 -3.10 2.06
N ALA A 55 -7.96 -4.33 2.23
CA ALA A 55 -8.69 -5.54 1.86
C ALA A 55 -10.02 -5.68 2.64
N PHE A 56 -10.05 -5.34 3.93
CA PHE A 56 -11.30 -5.31 4.72
C PHE A 56 -12.29 -4.27 4.17
N ALA A 57 -11.83 -3.04 3.89
CA ALA A 57 -12.67 -1.98 3.33
C ALA A 57 -13.21 -2.36 1.94
N TYR A 58 -12.37 -2.95 1.08
CA TYR A 58 -12.77 -3.39 -0.24
C TYR A 58 -13.73 -4.59 -0.20
N GLY A 59 -13.48 -5.56 0.66
CA GLY A 59 -14.40 -6.69 0.86
C GLY A 59 -15.76 -6.26 1.40
N ALA A 60 -15.82 -5.18 2.18
CA ALA A 60 -17.07 -4.66 2.74
C ALA A 60 -17.84 -3.75 1.76
N TYR A 61 -17.15 -2.84 1.05
CA TYR A 61 -17.82 -1.77 0.30
C TYR A 61 -17.55 -1.80 -1.21
N ALA A 62 -16.34 -2.18 -1.63
CA ALA A 62 -15.93 -2.07 -3.03
C ALA A 62 -16.09 -3.37 -3.85
N MET A 63 -16.51 -4.48 -3.22
CA MET A 63 -16.64 -5.77 -3.88
C MET A 63 -17.72 -5.74 -4.98
N PRO A 64 -17.48 -6.28 -6.18
CA PRO A 64 -18.49 -6.34 -7.24
C PRO A 64 -19.69 -7.20 -6.85
N ASP A 65 -20.91 -6.78 -7.23
CA ASP A 65 -22.13 -7.50 -6.85
C ASP A 65 -22.19 -8.98 -7.28
N PRO A 66 -21.64 -9.40 -8.44
CA PRO A 66 -21.56 -10.82 -8.80
C PRO A 66 -20.68 -11.66 -7.85
N TRP A 67 -19.80 -11.02 -7.08
CA TRP A 67 -18.88 -11.68 -6.15
C TRP A 67 -19.35 -11.61 -4.71
N VAL A 68 -20.26 -10.69 -4.39
CA VAL A 68 -20.93 -10.63 -3.08
C VAL A 68 -21.76 -11.91 -2.94
N SER A 69 -21.42 -12.76 -1.96
CA SER A 69 -21.90 -14.16 -1.73
C SER A 69 -21.08 -15.30 -2.37
N GLY A 70 -20.08 -15.00 -3.20
CA GLY A 70 -19.21 -16.00 -3.80
C GLY A 70 -18.12 -16.54 -2.86
N ILE A 71 -17.49 -17.66 -3.27
CA ILE A 71 -16.31 -18.23 -2.60
C ILE A 71 -15.17 -17.19 -2.52
N LEU A 72 -15.00 -16.38 -3.57
CA LEU A 72 -13.99 -15.32 -3.61
C LEU A 72 -14.16 -14.32 -2.47
N HIS A 73 -15.39 -13.85 -2.20
CA HIS A 73 -15.65 -12.92 -1.10
C HIS A 73 -15.38 -13.52 0.27
N ARG A 74 -15.73 -14.80 0.47
CA ARG A 74 -15.48 -15.51 1.74
C ARG A 74 -13.99 -15.70 2.04
N TYR A 75 -13.18 -16.01 1.03
CA TYR A 75 -11.74 -16.26 1.21
C TYR A 75 -10.86 -15.03 1.04
N PHE A 76 -11.37 -13.93 0.47
CA PHE A 76 -10.59 -12.72 0.21
C PHE A 76 -9.90 -12.17 1.48
N VAL A 77 -10.66 -11.97 2.55
CA VAL A 77 -10.15 -11.39 3.80
C VAL A 77 -9.20 -12.36 4.54
N PRO A 78 -9.52 -13.65 4.73
CA PRO A 78 -8.57 -14.61 5.32
C PRO A 78 -7.25 -14.73 4.55
N VAL A 79 -7.31 -14.74 3.22
CA VAL A 79 -6.11 -14.80 2.37
C VAL A 79 -5.32 -13.49 2.46
N ALA A 80 -5.97 -12.34 2.47
CA ALA A 80 -5.31 -11.05 2.71
C ALA A 80 -4.62 -11.00 4.09
N ALA A 81 -5.24 -11.56 5.13
CA ALA A 81 -4.63 -11.66 6.46
C ALA A 81 -3.38 -12.55 6.46
N LEU A 82 -3.45 -13.71 5.79
CA LEU A 82 -2.29 -14.60 5.63
C LEU A 82 -1.17 -13.91 4.83
N ASN A 83 -1.53 -13.24 3.73
CA ASN A 83 -0.58 -12.49 2.90
C ASN A 83 0.10 -11.38 3.70
N SER A 84 -0.66 -10.62 4.49
CA SER A 84 -0.12 -9.57 5.37
C SER A 84 0.88 -10.14 6.38
N PHE A 85 0.55 -11.28 7.02
CA PHE A 85 1.46 -11.94 7.96
C PHE A 85 2.75 -12.42 7.29
N VAL A 86 2.63 -13.12 6.14
CA VAL A 86 3.78 -13.64 5.39
C VAL A 86 4.65 -12.51 4.86
N CYS A 87 4.04 -11.46 4.30
CA CYS A 87 4.77 -10.32 3.73
C CYS A 87 5.44 -9.47 4.82
N THR A 88 4.81 -9.32 5.99
CA THR A 88 5.47 -8.73 7.16
C THR A 88 6.71 -9.55 7.52
N GLY A 89 6.57 -10.87 7.66
CA GLY A 89 7.69 -11.76 7.98
C GLY A 89 8.82 -11.70 6.94
N LEU A 90 8.50 -11.69 5.65
CA LEU A 90 9.47 -11.58 4.56
C LEU A 90 10.17 -10.21 4.55
N SER A 91 9.44 -9.11 4.73
CA SER A 91 10.01 -7.76 4.83
C SER A 91 10.95 -7.65 6.04
N CYS A 92 10.55 -8.23 7.17
CA CYS A 92 11.37 -8.33 8.37
C CYS A 92 12.65 -9.15 8.12
N TYR A 93 12.50 -10.34 7.51
CA TYR A 93 13.61 -11.24 7.22
C TYR A 93 14.60 -10.68 6.19
N SER A 94 14.08 -9.95 5.20
CA SER A 94 14.88 -9.31 4.15
C SER A 94 15.99 -8.42 4.73
N ARG A 95 15.79 -7.86 5.92
CA ARG A 95 16.76 -7.00 6.59
C ARG A 95 17.96 -7.75 7.17
N PHE A 96 17.77 -8.99 7.62
CA PHE A 96 18.88 -9.84 8.02
C PHE A 96 19.68 -10.28 6.79
N LEU A 97 19.00 -10.57 5.67
CA LEU A 97 19.62 -10.88 4.38
C LEU A 97 20.35 -9.69 3.74
N GLU A 98 20.07 -8.46 4.16
CA GLU A 98 20.68 -7.25 3.57
C GLU A 98 22.20 -7.24 3.75
N LEU A 99 22.71 -7.85 4.83
CA LEU A 99 24.14 -7.98 5.14
C LEU A 99 24.85 -9.00 4.24
N GLU A 100 24.19 -10.11 3.88
CA GLU A 100 24.81 -11.19 3.11
C GLU A 100 24.54 -11.09 1.61
N ARG A 101 23.31 -10.72 1.22
CA ARG A 101 22.85 -10.68 -0.18
C ARG A 101 21.95 -9.47 -0.44
N PRO A 102 22.53 -8.27 -0.69
CA PRO A 102 21.77 -7.02 -0.81
C PRO A 102 20.79 -7.00 -1.99
N ARG A 103 21.10 -7.69 -3.10
CA ARG A 103 20.18 -7.79 -4.25
C ARG A 103 18.94 -8.64 -3.92
N LEU A 104 19.12 -9.77 -3.24
CA LEU A 104 18.03 -10.66 -2.87
C LEU A 104 17.12 -10.02 -1.81
N SER A 105 17.71 -9.34 -0.82
CA SER A 105 16.96 -8.54 0.17
C SER A 105 16.05 -7.50 -0.50
N LYS A 106 16.57 -6.74 -1.47
CA LYS A 106 15.77 -5.75 -2.22
C LYS A 106 14.63 -6.39 -3.01
N VAL A 107 14.87 -7.50 -3.71
CA VAL A 107 13.83 -8.20 -4.48
C VAL A 107 12.75 -8.77 -3.55
N LEU A 108 13.14 -9.43 -2.46
CA LEU A 108 12.19 -10.00 -1.49
C LEU A 108 11.31 -8.93 -0.87
N ARG A 109 11.89 -7.81 -0.44
CA ARG A 109 11.16 -6.68 0.14
C ARG A 109 10.22 -6.02 -0.87
N THR A 110 10.67 -5.82 -2.11
CA THR A 110 9.82 -5.27 -3.17
C THR A 110 8.65 -6.21 -3.47
N ALA A 111 8.92 -7.51 -3.61
CA ALA A 111 7.90 -8.52 -3.83
C ALA A 111 6.88 -8.59 -2.67
N ALA A 112 7.35 -8.48 -1.43
CA ALA A 112 6.51 -8.48 -0.24
C ALA A 112 5.56 -7.28 -0.16
N PHE A 113 5.81 -6.18 -0.88
CA PHE A 113 4.88 -5.05 -0.97
C PHE A 113 4.01 -5.08 -2.23
N VAL A 114 4.59 -5.47 -3.36
CA VAL A 114 3.86 -5.52 -4.64
C VAL A 114 2.81 -6.64 -4.64
N TYR A 115 3.11 -7.79 -4.05
CA TYR A 115 2.19 -8.93 -4.07
C TYR A 115 0.88 -8.67 -3.29
N PRO A 116 0.90 -8.21 -2.02
CA PRO A 116 -0.32 -7.81 -1.31
C PRO A 116 -1.07 -6.70 -2.02
N PHE A 117 -0.35 -5.70 -2.55
CA PHE A 117 -0.96 -4.61 -3.30
C PHE A 117 -1.75 -5.12 -4.51
N LEU A 118 -1.17 -6.00 -5.34
CA LEU A 118 -1.88 -6.56 -6.49
C LEU A 118 -3.09 -7.39 -6.07
N TYR A 119 -2.95 -8.19 -5.00
CA TYR A 119 -4.04 -9.02 -4.48
C TYR A 119 -5.22 -8.17 -3.97
N ASP A 120 -4.94 -7.17 -3.14
CA ASP A 120 -5.96 -6.33 -2.53
C ASP A 120 -6.71 -5.49 -3.58
N ASN A 121 -6.04 -5.13 -4.69
CA ASN A 121 -6.62 -4.36 -5.79
C ASN A 121 -7.39 -5.19 -6.83
N ILE A 122 -7.47 -6.53 -6.71
CA ILE A 122 -8.24 -7.38 -7.65
C ILE A 122 -9.69 -6.89 -7.86
N PRO A 123 -10.47 -6.55 -6.81
CA PRO A 123 -11.83 -6.05 -6.98
C PRO A 123 -11.90 -4.73 -7.76
N LEU A 124 -10.88 -3.87 -7.60
CA LEU A 124 -10.81 -2.58 -8.29
C LEU A 124 -10.49 -2.76 -9.77
N PHE A 125 -9.54 -3.64 -10.10
CA PHE A 125 -9.25 -4.00 -11.48
C PHE A 125 -10.49 -4.58 -12.18
N TYR A 126 -11.25 -5.42 -11.50
CA TYR A 126 -12.50 -5.95 -12.06
C TYR A 126 -13.52 -4.84 -12.35
N ARG A 127 -13.72 -3.89 -11.42
CA ARG A 127 -14.64 -2.76 -11.63
C ARG A 127 -14.20 -1.86 -12.78
N LEU A 128 -12.91 -1.55 -12.87
CA LEU A 128 -12.35 -0.77 -13.97
C LEU A 128 -12.56 -1.47 -15.31
N LEU A 129 -12.19 -2.75 -15.42
CA LEU A 129 -12.39 -3.54 -16.64
C LEU A 129 -13.87 -3.62 -17.01
N SER A 130 -14.76 -3.80 -16.03
CA SER A 130 -16.21 -3.86 -16.27
C SER A 130 -16.75 -2.53 -16.81
N CYS A 131 -16.27 -1.38 -16.30
CA CYS A 131 -16.62 -0.05 -16.83
C CYS A 131 -16.03 0.22 -18.22
N PHE A 132 -14.88 -0.37 -18.57
CA PHE A 132 -14.32 -0.25 -19.91
C PHE A 132 -15.02 -1.14 -20.93
N TRP A 133 -15.50 -2.32 -20.52
CA TRP A 133 -16.10 -3.32 -21.40
C TRP A 133 -17.61 -3.21 -21.53
N SER A 134 -18.28 -2.79 -20.47
CA SER A 134 -19.71 -2.48 -20.49
C SER A 134 -19.81 -0.96 -20.43
N ASP A 135 -20.64 -0.33 -21.26
CA ASP A 135 -20.93 1.13 -21.25
C ASP A 135 -21.64 1.58 -19.95
N SER A 136 -21.18 1.10 -18.79
CA SER A 136 -21.64 1.49 -17.47
C SER A 136 -21.13 2.88 -17.15
N SER A 137 -22.00 3.68 -16.54
CA SER A 137 -21.69 5.05 -16.15
C SER A 137 -20.48 5.10 -15.22
N TRP A 138 -19.52 5.95 -15.56
CA TRP A 138 -18.41 6.31 -14.69
C TRP A 138 -18.96 6.89 -13.38
N ASN A 139 -18.74 6.19 -12.27
CA ASN A 139 -19.05 6.70 -10.94
C ASN A 139 -17.84 7.46 -10.37
N ASP A 140 -18.07 8.47 -9.53
CA ASP A 140 -17.00 9.24 -8.88
C ASP A 140 -16.01 8.36 -8.11
N ALA A 141 -16.47 7.23 -7.56
CA ALA A 141 -15.61 6.23 -6.91
C ALA A 141 -14.61 5.58 -7.88
N VAL A 142 -15.02 5.29 -9.12
CA VAL A 142 -14.17 4.67 -10.15
C VAL A 142 -13.08 5.64 -10.60
N ALA A 143 -13.41 6.93 -10.76
CA ALA A 143 -12.43 7.96 -11.04
C ALA A 143 -11.40 8.07 -9.90
N GLY A 144 -11.84 8.04 -8.64
CA GLY A 144 -10.95 7.99 -7.48
C GLY A 144 -10.00 6.79 -7.49
N TYR A 145 -10.49 5.59 -7.85
CA TYR A 145 -9.64 4.40 -7.99
C TYR A 145 -8.63 4.50 -9.14
N CYS A 146 -8.97 5.14 -10.27
CA CYS A 146 -8.00 5.42 -11.33
C CYS A 146 -6.84 6.28 -10.82
N TYR A 147 -7.13 7.36 -10.08
CA TYR A 147 -6.10 8.20 -9.48
C TYR A 147 -5.28 7.42 -8.45
N HIS A 148 -5.92 6.62 -7.60
CA HIS A 148 -5.21 5.74 -6.65
C HIS A 148 -4.20 4.83 -7.35
N LEU A 149 -4.62 4.11 -8.41
CA LEU A 149 -3.74 3.21 -9.16
C LEU A 149 -2.62 3.95 -9.89
N LEU A 150 -2.90 5.14 -10.43
CA LEU A 150 -1.89 5.98 -11.07
C LEU A 150 -0.81 6.41 -10.07
N PHE A 151 -1.23 6.91 -8.89
CA PHE A 151 -0.29 7.31 -7.84
C PHE A 151 0.43 6.11 -7.22
N ALA A 152 -0.21 4.94 -7.11
CA ALA A 152 0.44 3.72 -6.65
C ALA A 152 1.50 3.24 -7.67
N PHE A 153 1.20 3.29 -8.97
CA PHE A 153 2.17 3.01 -10.02
C PHE A 153 3.34 4.00 -9.97
N LEU A 154 3.07 5.30 -9.81
CA LEU A 154 4.10 6.33 -9.68
C LEU A 154 4.98 6.09 -8.44
N THR A 155 4.36 5.71 -7.33
CA THR A 155 5.05 5.36 -6.08
C THR A 155 5.98 4.15 -6.28
N GLY A 156 5.47 3.08 -6.91
CA GLY A 156 6.27 1.91 -7.27
C GLY A 156 7.41 2.24 -8.24
N PHE A 157 7.13 3.06 -9.26
CA PHE A 157 8.11 3.52 -10.24
C PHE A 157 9.22 4.33 -9.59
N LEU A 158 8.91 5.27 -8.70
CA LEU A 158 9.90 6.06 -7.96
C LEU A 158 10.75 5.16 -7.05
N PHE A 159 10.13 4.15 -6.42
CA PHE A 159 10.83 3.18 -5.58
C PHE A 159 11.82 2.30 -6.36
N THR A 160 11.43 1.78 -7.52
CA THR A 160 12.28 0.87 -8.32
C THR A 160 13.31 1.60 -9.17
N SER A 161 12.97 2.79 -9.67
CA SER A 161 13.77 3.45 -10.71
C SER A 161 15.03 4.12 -10.18
N HIS A 162 15.15 4.33 -8.86
CA HIS A 162 16.31 5.01 -8.26
C HIS A 162 16.72 6.30 -9.04
N LEU A 163 15.75 7.02 -9.61
CA LEU A 163 15.99 8.28 -10.32
C LEU A 163 15.94 9.42 -9.28
N PRO A 164 17.02 10.23 -9.12
CA PRO A 164 18.09 10.52 -10.07
C PRO A 164 19.49 10.11 -9.56
N GLU A 165 19.86 8.83 -9.69
CA GLU A 165 21.26 8.39 -9.60
C GLU A 165 21.85 7.99 -10.97
N ARG A 166 21.09 8.19 -12.06
CA ARG A 166 21.52 7.74 -13.41
C ARG A 166 21.72 8.83 -14.46
N SER A 167 21.42 10.10 -14.18
CA SER A 167 21.56 11.17 -15.19
C SER A 167 22.64 12.22 -14.91
N SER A 168 23.50 12.07 -13.90
CA SER A 168 24.63 13.00 -13.72
C SER A 168 25.81 12.35 -13.00
N THR A 169 26.92 12.25 -13.75
CA THR A 169 28.34 12.06 -13.39
C THR A 169 28.82 10.68 -12.89
N PRO A 170 29.79 10.05 -13.59
CA PRO A 170 30.69 9.03 -13.02
C PRO A 170 31.87 9.72 -12.32
N GLY A 171 32.03 9.50 -11.02
CA GLY A 171 33.24 9.88 -10.29
C GLY A 171 32.98 10.28 -8.84
N GLY A 172 33.59 9.54 -7.90
CA GLY A 172 33.78 9.97 -6.50
C GLY A 172 33.13 9.05 -5.48
N ASP A 173 33.95 8.17 -4.90
CA ASP A 173 33.66 7.34 -3.74
C ASP A 173 33.27 8.16 -2.48
N ILE A 174 32.62 7.45 -1.54
CA ILE A 174 32.38 7.77 -0.11
C ILE A 174 31.12 8.61 0.22
N GLY A 175 30.14 7.91 0.81
CA GLY A 175 29.36 8.39 1.95
C GLY A 175 28.28 9.45 1.70
N PHE A 176 27.01 9.05 1.89
CA PHE A 176 25.84 9.95 2.02
C PHE A 176 25.51 10.79 0.78
N SER A 177 24.66 10.25 -0.11
CA SER A 177 24.06 11.04 -1.19
C SER A 177 22.89 11.89 -0.65
N PRO A 178 22.97 13.23 -0.57
CA PRO A 178 21.85 14.10 -0.23
C PRO A 178 20.70 14.08 -1.26
N ARG A 179 20.87 13.34 -2.36
CA ARG A 179 19.92 13.18 -3.47
C ARG A 179 18.94 12.01 -3.26
N ALA A 180 19.30 11.03 -2.42
CA ALA A 180 18.43 9.92 -2.04
C ALA A 180 17.22 10.38 -1.20
N GLY A 181 17.34 11.51 -0.49
CA GLY A 181 16.26 12.11 0.29
C GLY A 181 15.11 12.65 -0.57
N HIS A 182 15.39 13.22 -1.76
CA HIS A 182 14.36 13.87 -2.57
C HIS A 182 13.44 12.88 -3.27
N SER A 183 14.00 11.80 -3.84
CA SER A 183 13.20 10.73 -4.45
C SER A 183 12.38 9.96 -3.41
N HIS A 184 12.95 9.71 -2.23
CA HIS A 184 12.24 9.09 -1.10
C HIS A 184 11.14 9.99 -0.51
N GLN A 185 11.35 11.31 -0.50
CA GLN A 185 10.31 12.28 -0.14
C GLN A 185 9.17 12.29 -1.17
N LEU A 186 9.49 12.29 -2.47
CA LEU A 186 8.49 12.20 -3.53
C LEU A 186 7.72 10.88 -3.49
N PHE A 187 8.39 9.77 -3.14
CA PHE A 187 7.76 8.48 -2.89
C PHE A 187 6.70 8.59 -1.78
N HIS A 188 7.04 9.17 -0.63
CA HIS A 188 6.09 9.35 0.48
C HIS A 188 4.93 10.29 0.10
N ILE A 189 5.20 11.38 -0.63
CA ILE A 189 4.15 12.30 -1.10
C ILE A 189 3.20 11.58 -2.06
N CYS A 190 3.71 10.83 -3.03
CA CYS A 190 2.89 10.07 -3.97
C CYS A 190 2.08 8.98 -3.26
N ALA A 191 2.68 8.30 -2.27
CA ALA A 191 1.99 7.29 -1.47
C ALA A 191 0.81 7.91 -0.71
N VAL A 192 1.03 9.03 0.01
CA VAL A 192 -0.02 9.72 0.77
C VAL A 192 -1.14 10.22 -0.15
N LEU A 193 -0.78 10.84 -1.30
CA LEU A 193 -1.77 11.27 -2.30
C LEU A 193 -2.58 10.08 -2.84
N GLY A 194 -1.92 8.96 -3.14
CA GLY A 194 -2.58 7.72 -3.55
C GLY A 194 -3.57 7.21 -2.49
N THR A 195 -3.19 7.24 -1.21
CA THR A 195 -4.08 6.85 -0.10
C THR A 195 -5.24 7.82 0.12
N HIS A 196 -5.06 9.12 -0.18
CA HIS A 196 -6.12 10.10 -0.12
C HIS A 196 -7.21 9.81 -1.17
N PHE A 197 -6.81 9.59 -2.43
CA PHE A 197 -7.78 9.21 -3.48
C PHE A 197 -8.45 7.86 -3.19
N GLN A 198 -7.72 6.92 -2.58
CA GLN A 198 -8.28 5.65 -2.11
C GLN A 198 -9.38 5.87 -1.06
N LEU A 199 -9.13 6.73 -0.07
CA LEU A 199 -10.07 7.04 1.00
C LEU A 199 -11.33 7.72 0.45
N GLU A 200 -11.19 8.72 -0.42
CA GLU A 200 -12.32 9.39 -1.07
C GLU A 200 -13.18 8.39 -1.85
N ALA A 201 -12.56 7.49 -2.62
CA ALA A 201 -13.28 6.45 -3.36
C ALA A 201 -14.03 5.48 -2.43
N ILE A 202 -13.40 5.04 -1.33
CA ILE A 202 -14.05 4.18 -0.32
C ILE A 202 -15.22 4.90 0.34
N VAL A 203 -15.08 6.18 0.70
CA VAL A 203 -16.17 6.97 1.30
C VAL A 203 -17.34 7.10 0.33
N CYS A 204 -17.08 7.30 -0.96
CA CYS A 204 -18.11 7.28 -2.00
C CYS A 204 -18.84 5.93 -2.06
N ASP A 205 -18.11 4.81 -2.05
CA ASP A 205 -18.71 3.46 -2.05
C ASP A 205 -19.52 3.20 -0.76
N VAL A 206 -19.04 3.63 0.41
CA VAL A 206 -19.75 3.53 1.69
C VAL A 206 -21.08 4.29 1.65
N ARG A 207 -21.09 5.50 1.08
CA ARG A 207 -22.30 6.32 0.92
C ARG A 207 -23.28 5.68 -0.06
N SER A 208 -22.78 5.19 -1.19
CA SER A 208 -23.60 4.53 -2.22
C SER A 208 -24.27 3.26 -1.69
N ARG A 209 -23.51 2.36 -1.02
CA ARG A 209 -24.08 1.14 -0.45
C ARG A 209 -25.03 1.39 0.71
N ARG A 210 -24.84 2.46 1.49
CA ARG A 210 -25.79 2.87 2.53
C ARG A 210 -27.09 3.41 1.96
N ALA A 211 -27.08 4.05 0.79
CA ALA A 211 -28.30 4.51 0.13
C ALA A 211 -29.13 3.35 -0.44
N TRP A 212 -28.52 2.17 -0.60
CA TRP A 212 -29.14 0.95 -1.14
C TRP A 212 -29.71 0.01 -0.06
N LEU A 213 -29.29 0.18 1.21
CA LEU A 213 -29.74 -0.58 2.39
C LEU A 213 -30.85 0.17 3.14
#